data_AF-A0A520CT17-F1
#
_entry.id   AF-A0A520CT17-F1
#
_cell.length_a   1.000
_cell.length_b   1.000
_cell.length_c   1.000
_cell.angle_alpha   90.00
_cell.angle_beta   90.00
_cell.angle_gamma   90.00
#
_symmetry.space_group_name_H-M   'P 1'
#
loop_
_entity.id
_entity.type
_entity.pdbx_description
1 polymer ?
#
loop_
_entity_poly.entity_id
_entity_poly.type
_entity_poly.pdbx_seq_one_letter_code
_entity_poly.pdbx_strand_id
1 'polypeptide(L)'
;MEKQRIVVGLSGGVDSAVTAHLLKRQGHEVVGIFMKNWEDDDDGEYCSSNVDFIDAAAVADVLGIEIEHVNFAADYKDRVFAEFVREYQAGRTPNPDVLCNAEIKFKAFLDHAMRLGAG
;
A
#
# COMPACT_ATOMS: atom_id res chain seq x y z
N MET A 1 26.67 1.04 6.97
CA MET A 1 25.60 1.12 5.96
C MET A 1 25.46 2.56 5.54
N GLU A 2 25.39 2.82 4.24
CA GLU A 2 25.05 4.16 3.76
C GLU A 2 23.59 4.46 4.06
N LYS A 3 23.30 5.71 4.42
CA LYS A 3 21.93 6.16 4.70
C LYS A 3 21.17 6.28 3.38
N GLN A 4 20.18 5.42 3.21
CA GLN A 4 19.27 5.41 2.06
C GLN A 4 17.89 5.94 2.41
N ARG A 5 17.16 6.38 1.38
CA ARG A 5 15.74 6.72 1.50
C ARG A 5 14.90 5.49 1.14
N ILE A 6 14.13 5.00 2.09
CA ILE A 6 13.34 3.77 1.96
C ILE A 6 11.86 4.09 2.13
N VAL A 7 11.07 3.68 1.14
CA VAL A 7 9.62 3.81 1.16
C VAL A 7 9.00 2.50 1.62
N VAL A 8 8.15 2.55 2.64
CA VAL A 8 7.47 1.38 3.21
C VAL A 8 5.97 1.52 2.99
N GLY A 9 5.34 0.50 2.40
CA GLY A 9 3.89 0.38 2.39
C GLY A 9 3.38 0.15 3.81
N LEU A 10 2.78 1.17 4.42
CA LEU A 10 2.17 1.11 5.75
C LEU A 10 0.69 0.84 5.58
N SER A 11 0.22 -0.33 6.00
CA SER A 11 -1.17 -0.76 5.83
C SER A 11 -2.02 -0.61 7.10
N GLY A 12 -1.45 -0.05 8.18
CA GLY A 12 -2.04 -0.09 9.53
C GLY A 12 -1.76 -1.39 10.29
N GLY A 13 -1.22 -2.42 9.62
CA GLY A 13 -0.87 -3.70 10.23
C GLY A 13 0.48 -3.71 10.94
N VAL A 14 0.62 -4.60 11.93
CA VAL A 14 1.83 -4.74 12.77
C VAL A 14 3.11 -5.03 11.98
N ASP A 15 3.04 -5.86 10.93
CA ASP A 15 4.21 -6.23 10.14
C ASP A 15 4.83 -5.02 9.44
N SER A 16 3.98 -4.16 8.87
CA SER A 16 4.42 -2.93 8.19
C SER A 16 5.01 -1.92 9.18
N ALA A 17 4.41 -1.80 10.37
CA ALA A 17 4.89 -0.93 11.44
C ALA A 17 6.27 -1.38 11.96
N VAL A 18 6.45 -2.67 12.22
CA VAL A 18 7.72 -3.24 12.67
C VAL A 18 8.78 -3.11 11.58
N THR A 19 8.42 -3.31 10.30
CA THR A 19 9.32 -3.10 9.17
C THR A 19 9.86 -1.66 9.14
N ALA A 20 8.98 -0.66 9.22
CA ALA A 20 9.37 0.75 9.24
C ALA A 20 10.25 1.08 10.46
N HIS A 21 9.90 0.56 11.63
CA HIS A 21 10.67 0.73 12.86
C HIS A 21 12.10 0.17 12.75
N LEU A 22 12.25 -1.04 12.21
CA LEU A 22 13.56 -1.68 12.05
C LEU A 22 14.45 -0.90 11.09
N LEU A 23 13.91 -0.43 9.96
CA LEU A 23 14.65 0.38 8.99
C LEU A 23 15.07 1.74 9.56
N LYS A 24 14.17 2.40 10.30
CA LYS A 24 14.49 3.66 11.00
C LYS A 24 15.61 3.46 12.03
N ARG A 25 15.56 2.36 12.81
CA ARG A 25 16.61 1.99 13.78
C ARG A 25 17.97 1.70 13.15
N GLN A 26 17.99 1.26 11.89
CA GLN A 26 19.22 1.08 11.12
C GLN A 26 19.81 2.41 10.59
N GLY A 27 19.11 3.53 10.79
CA GLY A 27 19.58 4.87 10.44
C GLY A 27 19.10 5.38 9.08
N HIS A 28 18.20 4.65 8.40
CA HIS A 28 17.63 5.07 7.12
C HIS A 28 16.65 6.23 7.27
N GLU A 29 16.49 6.99 6.19
CA GLU A 29 15.35 7.88 6.02
C GLU A 29 14.17 7.04 5.56
N VAL A 30 13.12 6.95 6.38
CA VAL A 30 11.96 6.12 6.09
C VAL A 30 10.76 7.01 5.82
N VAL A 31 10.06 6.74 4.72
CA VAL A 31 8.79 7.37 4.34
C VAL A 31 7.73 6.27 4.22
N GLY A 32 6.58 6.48 4.85
CA GLY A 32 5.42 5.60 4.77
C GLY A 32 4.51 5.96 3.60
N ILE A 33 3.91 4.96 2.96
CA ILE A 33 2.79 5.17 2.04
C ILE A 33 1.64 4.25 2.46
N PHE A 34 0.48 4.84 2.68
CA PHE A 34 -0.79 4.14 2.79
C PHE A 34 -1.47 4.09 1.42
N MET A 35 -1.85 2.89 0.98
CA MET A 35 -2.46 2.68 -0.34
C MET A 35 -3.95 2.37 -0.19
N LYS A 36 -4.80 3.23 -0.74
CA LYS A 36 -6.21 2.93 -0.94
C LYS A 36 -6.40 2.29 -2.32
N ASN A 37 -6.74 1.01 -2.34
CA ASN A 37 -6.85 0.22 -3.58
C ASN A 37 -8.30 -0.12 -3.96
N TRP A 38 -9.28 0.31 -3.16
CA TRP A 38 -10.69 0.00 -3.37
C TRP A 38 -11.56 1.17 -2.90
N GLU A 39 -12.57 1.53 -3.70
CA GLU A 39 -13.48 2.66 -3.43
C GLU A 39 -14.93 2.24 -3.13
N ASP A 40 -15.37 1.04 -3.54
CA ASP A 40 -16.78 0.62 -3.40
C ASP A 40 -17.23 0.40 -1.93
N ASP A 41 -16.33 0.57 -0.94
CA ASP A 41 -16.65 0.52 0.50
C ASP A 41 -16.91 1.91 1.14
N ASP A 42 -16.87 3.01 0.36
CA ASP A 42 -17.05 4.38 0.88
C ASP A 42 -18.51 4.78 1.15
N ASP A 43 -19.48 4.00 0.66
CA ASP A 43 -20.92 4.33 0.73
C ASP A 43 -21.62 3.82 2.01
N GLY A 44 -20.88 3.10 2.87
CA GLY A 44 -21.35 2.60 4.17
C GLY A 44 -21.04 3.54 5.33
N GLU A 45 -21.80 3.44 6.43
CA GLU A 45 -21.57 4.19 7.69
C GLU A 45 -20.20 3.85 8.34
N TYR A 46 -19.54 2.78 7.88
CA TYR A 46 -18.25 2.30 8.37
C TYR A 46 -17.29 2.05 7.19
N CYS A 47 -16.36 2.98 6.96
CA CYS A 47 -15.28 2.81 5.99
C CYS A 47 -14.04 2.21 6.70
N SER A 48 -13.79 0.92 6.48
CA SER A 48 -12.64 0.18 7.05
C SER A 48 -11.30 0.81 6.64
N SER A 49 -11.20 1.30 5.39
CA SER A 49 -10.00 1.96 4.88
C SER A 49 -9.62 3.23 5.65
N ASN A 50 -10.61 3.95 6.20
CA ASN A 50 -10.35 5.11 7.05
C ASN A 50 -9.77 4.72 8.41
N VAL A 51 -10.22 3.59 8.98
CA VAL A 51 -9.68 3.07 10.24
C VAL A 51 -8.23 2.62 10.04
N ASP A 52 -7.95 1.87 8.98
CA ASP A 52 -6.60 1.42 8.65
C ASP A 52 -5.65 2.60 8.38
N PHE A 53 -6.15 3.68 7.76
CA PHE A 53 -5.38 4.91 7.58
C PHE A 53 -5.08 5.60 8.91
N ILE A 54 -6.04 5.68 9.84
CA ILE A 54 -5.82 6.25 11.18
C ILE A 54 -4.74 5.45 11.91
N ASP A 55 -4.78 4.12 11.86
CA ASP A 55 -3.77 3.26 12.48
C ASP A 55 -2.39 3.46 11.83
N ALA A 56 -2.32 3.55 10.50
CA ALA A 56 -1.09 3.83 9.78
C ALA A 56 -0.50 5.22 10.13
N ALA A 57 -1.35 6.24 10.24
CA ALA A 57 -0.96 7.59 10.63
C ALA A 57 -0.46 7.63 12.08
N ALA A 58 -1.13 6.93 13.01
CA ALA A 58 -0.70 6.81 14.40
C ALA A 58 0.67 6.12 14.51
N VAL A 59 0.91 5.05 13.74
CA VAL A 59 2.22 4.40 13.65
C VAL A 59 3.29 5.36 13.12
N ALA A 60 2.99 6.11 12.06
CA ALA A 60 3.93 7.05 11.47
C ALA A 60 4.33 8.17 12.47
N ASP A 61 3.35 8.70 13.22
CA ASP A 61 3.57 9.69 14.27
C ASP A 61 4.47 9.14 15.40
N VAL A 62 4.16 7.95 15.91
CA VAL A 62 4.97 7.28 16.95
C VAL A 62 6.41 7.03 16.49
N LEU A 63 6.61 6.70 15.21
CA LEU A 63 7.93 6.43 14.65
C LEU A 63 8.68 7.69 14.17
N GLY A 64 8.02 8.85 14.12
CA GLY A 64 8.58 10.08 13.58
C GLY A 64 9.00 9.94 12.11
N ILE A 65 8.10 9.40 11.28
CA ILE A 65 8.27 9.25 9.83
C ILE A 65 7.14 9.96 9.09
N GLU A 66 7.43 10.43 7.87
CA GLU A 66 6.41 10.99 6.99
C GLU A 66 5.49 9.87 6.47
N ILE A 67 4.22 10.17 6.23
CA ILE A 67 3.26 9.24 5.61
C ILE A 67 2.46 9.95 4.51
N GLU A 68 2.38 9.32 3.35
CA GLU A 68 1.55 9.77 2.24
C GLU A 68 0.37 8.82 2.02
N HIS A 69 -0.78 9.37 1.66
CA HIS A 69 -1.95 8.60 1.25
C HIS A 69 -2.06 8.63 -0.27
N VAL A 70 -2.00 7.45 -0.90
CA VAL A 70 -2.08 7.31 -2.36
C VAL A 70 -3.27 6.43 -2.72
N ASN A 71 -4.05 6.88 -3.69
CA ASN A 71 -5.19 6.14 -4.21
C ASN A 71 -4.81 5.42 -5.52
N PHE A 72 -4.85 4.09 -5.51
CA PHE A 72 -4.66 3.21 -6.66
C PHE A 72 -5.93 2.43 -7.02
N ALA A 73 -7.10 2.83 -6.54
CA ALA A 73 -8.36 2.14 -6.81
C ALA A 73 -8.69 2.03 -8.30
N ALA A 74 -8.40 3.08 -9.08
CA ALA A 74 -8.55 3.06 -10.54
C ALA A 74 -7.65 1.99 -11.18
N ASP A 75 -6.35 1.97 -10.83
CA ASP A 75 -5.41 0.97 -11.35
C ASP A 75 -5.80 -0.46 -10.93
N TYR A 76 -6.26 -0.65 -9.69
CA TYR A 76 -6.73 -1.94 -9.20
C TYR A 76 -7.96 -2.43 -9.97
N LYS A 77 -8.94 -1.55 -10.18
CA LYS A 77 -10.17 -1.87 -10.91
C LYS A 77 -9.87 -2.31 -12.33
N ASP A 78 -9.01 -1.57 -13.02
CA ASP A 78 -8.69 -1.82 -14.43
C ASP A 78 -7.78 -3.04 -14.63
N ARG A 79 -6.82 -3.25 -13.74
CA ARG A 79 -5.75 -4.26 -13.95
C ARG A 79 -5.92 -5.55 -13.16
N VAL A 80 -6.68 -5.53 -12.07
CA VAL A 80 -6.88 -6.69 -11.19
C VAL A 80 -8.34 -7.14 -11.24
N PHE A 81 -9.28 -6.23 -11.00
CA PHE A 81 -10.69 -6.60 -10.88
C PHE A 81 -11.32 -6.96 -12.24
N ALA A 82 -11.02 -6.22 -13.29
CA ALA A 82 -11.50 -6.55 -14.65
C ALA A 82 -11.04 -7.95 -15.10
N GLU A 83 -9.80 -8.32 -14.79
CA GLU A 83 -9.24 -9.65 -15.03
C GLU A 83 -9.98 -10.72 -14.22
N PHE A 84 -10.16 -10.48 -12.92
CA PHE A 84 -10.90 -11.36 -12.02
C PHE A 84 -12.31 -11.68 -12.54
N VAL A 85 -13.07 -10.66 -12.95
CA VAL A 85 -14.42 -10.83 -13.51
C VAL A 85 -14.39 -11.65 -14.81
N ARG A 86 -13.44 -11.37 -15.71
CA ARG A 86 -13.30 -12.10 -16.98
C ARG A 86 -12.99 -13.59 -16.77
N GLU A 87 -12.09 -13.91 -15.85
CA GLU A 87 -11.70 -15.29 -15.55
C GLU A 87 -12.86 -16.06 -14.89
N TYR A 88 -13.60 -15.41 -14.00
CA TYR A 88 -14.82 -15.97 -13.42
C TYR A 88 -15.91 -16.25 -14.47
N GLN A 89 -16.15 -15.31 -15.38
CA GLN A 89 -17.09 -15.49 -16.49
C GLN A 89 -16.71 -16.66 -17.41
N ALA A 90 -15.41 -16.97 -17.48
CA ALA A 90 -14.90 -18.11 -18.22
C ALA A 90 -14.88 -19.43 -17.42
N GLY A 91 -15.52 -19.47 -16.25
CA GLY A 91 -15.65 -20.67 -15.41
C GLY A 91 -14.39 -21.06 -14.65
N ARG A 92 -13.42 -20.15 -14.50
CA ARG A 92 -12.18 -20.37 -13.75
C ARG A 92 -12.26 -19.75 -12.36
N THR A 93 -11.34 -20.16 -11.50
CA THR A 93 -11.15 -19.57 -10.15
C THR A 93 -9.85 -18.76 -10.16
N PRO A 94 -9.90 -17.46 -10.49
CA PRO A 94 -8.72 -16.59 -10.48
C PRO A 94 -8.22 -16.31 -9.06
N ASN A 95 -6.94 -15.95 -8.96
CA ASN A 95 -6.33 -15.43 -7.74
C ASN A 95 -6.00 -13.94 -7.92
N PRO A 96 -6.82 -13.01 -7.40
CA PRO A 96 -6.60 -11.57 -7.57
C PRO A 96 -5.37 -11.05 -6.81
N ASP A 97 -4.92 -11.73 -5.75
CA ASP A 97 -3.76 -11.28 -4.94
C ASP A 97 -2.45 -11.37 -5.71
N VAL A 98 -2.31 -12.38 -6.57
CA VAL A 98 -1.14 -12.53 -7.46
C VAL A 98 -1.05 -11.34 -8.41
N LEU A 99 -2.17 -10.95 -9.02
CA LEU A 99 -2.27 -9.79 -9.91
C LEU A 99 -2.08 -8.47 -9.16
N CYS A 100 -2.66 -8.33 -7.96
CA CYS A 100 -2.47 -7.16 -7.10
C CYS A 100 -0.99 -6.93 -6.75
N ASN A 101 -0.26 -7.99 -6.39
CA ASN A 101 1.16 -7.87 -6.13
C ASN A 101 1.91 -7.38 -7.39
N ALA A 102 1.66 -8.00 -8.55
CA ALA A 102 2.36 -7.68 -9.80
C ALA A 102 2.04 -6.27 -10.33
N GLU A 103 0.77 -5.87 -10.34
CA GLU A 103 0.32 -4.63 -11.01
C GLU A 103 0.25 -3.43 -10.07
N ILE A 104 0.01 -3.65 -8.77
CA ILE A 104 -0.16 -2.57 -7.79
C ILE A 104 1.09 -2.47 -6.91
N LYS A 105 1.41 -3.51 -6.13
CA LYS A 105 2.49 -3.41 -5.11
C LYS A 105 3.90 -3.29 -5.70
N PHE A 106 4.20 -3.99 -6.80
CA PHE A 106 5.55 -4.01 -7.37
C PHE A 106 5.68 -3.18 -8.65
N LYS A 107 4.61 -2.47 -9.04
CA LYS A 107 4.60 -1.59 -10.21
C LYS A 107 4.11 -0.21 -9.84
N ALA A 108 2.80 0.00 -9.64
CA ALA A 108 2.26 1.33 -9.32
C ALA A 108 2.88 1.94 -8.05
N PHE A 109 3.01 1.15 -6.97
CA PHE A 109 3.67 1.56 -5.74
C PHE A 109 5.17 1.76 -5.92
N LEU A 110 5.86 0.86 -6.63
CA LEU A 110 7.30 0.99 -6.87
C LEU A 110 7.60 2.26 -7.68
N ASP A 111 6.86 2.51 -8.76
CA ASP A 111 6.98 3.70 -9.58
C ASP A 111 6.75 4.97 -8.74
N HIS A 112 5.80 4.92 -7.79
CA HIS A 112 5.56 6.00 -6.85
C HIS A 112 6.73 6.19 -5.88
N ALA A 113 7.23 5.12 -5.27
CA ALA A 113 8.38 5.15 -4.37
C ALA A 113 9.63 5.72 -5.06
N MET A 114 9.89 5.34 -6.31
CA MET A 114 11.01 5.87 -7.10
C MET A 114 10.87 7.38 -7.35
N ARG A 115 9.66 7.91 -7.55
CA ARG A 115 9.41 9.36 -7.68
C ARG A 115 9.67 10.12 -6.38
N LEU A 116 9.49 9.48 -5.23
CA LEU A 116 9.86 10.04 -3.92
C LEU A 116 11.36 9.97 -3.65
N GLY A 117 12.16 9.41 -4.57
CA GLY A 117 13.61 9.30 -4.45
C GLY A 117 14.06 8.11 -3.62
N ALA A 118 13.27 7.03 -3.57
CA ALA A 118 13.73 5.77 -3.00
C ALA A 118 14.97 5.25 -3.76
N GLY A 119 16.04 4.91 -3.04
CA GLY A 119 17.34 4.50 -3.59
C GLY A 119 18.46 4.40 -2.58
#